data_AF-W0JQL6-F1
#
_entry.id   AF-W0JQL6-F1
#
_cell.length_a   1.000
_cell.length_b   1.000
_cell.length_c   1.000
_cell.angle_alpha   90.00
_cell.angle_beta   90.00
_cell.angle_gamma   90.00
#
_symmetry.space_group_name_H-M   'P 1'
#
loop_
_entity.id
_entity.type
_entity.pdbx_description
1 polymer ?
#
loop_
_entity_poly.entity_id
_entity_poly.type
_entity_poly.pdbx_seq_one_letter_code
_entity_poly.pdbx_strand_id
1 'polypeptide(L)'
;MTDSEEVDPADGGSQRSSASDDRTFEPDPERVERLRAIADDVRGDSSERKQLASILYRTSDLYDADEETSPEEIVRNVKFILEVTERGGLDR
;
A
#
# COMPACT_ATOMS: atom_id res chain seq x y z
N MET A 1 31.36 -43.95 -24.11
CA MET A 1 30.59 -43.13 -25.08
C MET A 1 29.31 -42.75 -24.35
N THR A 2 29.33 -41.81 -23.40
CA THR A 2 29.07 -40.35 -23.60
C THR A 2 27.87 -40.18 -24.53
N ASP A 3 26.72 -39.76 -24.02
CA ASP A 3 26.49 -38.34 -23.76
C ASP A 3 25.59 -38.10 -22.54
N SER A 4 26.11 -37.35 -21.56
CA SER A 4 25.32 -36.71 -20.51
C SER A 4 25.18 -35.26 -20.93
N GLU A 5 24.01 -34.86 -21.45
CA GLU A 5 23.72 -33.45 -21.70
C GLU A 5 23.49 -32.75 -20.36
N GLU A 6 24.56 -32.09 -19.93
CA GLU A 6 24.61 -31.05 -18.92
C GLU A 6 23.89 -29.82 -19.48
N VAL A 7 22.78 -29.42 -18.85
CA VAL A 7 22.16 -28.11 -19.12
C VAL A 7 22.44 -27.18 -17.94
N ASP A 8 23.36 -26.26 -18.19
CA ASP A 8 23.80 -25.19 -17.29
C ASP A 8 22.63 -24.33 -16.77
N PRO A 9 22.58 -24.00 -15.47
CA PRO A 9 21.60 -23.10 -14.90
C PRO A 9 22.21 -21.71 -14.68
N ALA A 10 22.07 -20.76 -15.61
CA ALA A 10 22.23 -19.34 -15.29
C ALA A 10 21.77 -18.43 -16.43
N ASP A 11 20.49 -18.09 -16.46
CA ASP A 11 20.10 -16.74 -16.87
C ASP A 11 19.47 -16.05 -15.66
N GLY A 12 20.36 -15.58 -14.78
CA GLY A 12 20.05 -14.66 -13.68
C GLY A 12 19.77 -13.25 -14.20
N GLY A 13 18.85 -13.14 -15.16
CA GLY A 13 18.25 -11.90 -15.60
C GLY A 13 17.44 -11.33 -14.44
N SER A 14 18.09 -10.44 -13.70
CA SER A 14 17.56 -9.59 -12.64
C SER A 14 16.10 -9.22 -12.89
N GLN A 15 15.17 -9.99 -12.30
CA GLN A 15 13.78 -9.60 -12.10
C GLN A 15 13.76 -8.52 -11.00
N ARG A 16 14.40 -7.38 -11.27
CA ARG A 16 13.88 -6.13 -10.74
C ARG A 16 12.68 -5.79 -11.61
N SER A 17 11.61 -6.54 -11.39
CA SER A 17 10.30 -6.22 -11.93
C SER A 17 9.94 -4.84 -11.38
N SER A 18 10.12 -3.82 -12.20
CA SER A 18 9.50 -2.51 -12.06
C SER A 18 8.00 -2.67 -12.28
N ALA A 19 7.34 -3.42 -11.39
CA ALA A 19 5.90 -3.64 -11.38
C ALA A 19 5.24 -2.58 -10.48
N SER A 20 5.49 -1.34 -10.83
CA SER A 20 4.70 -0.16 -10.49
C SER A 20 4.22 0.29 -11.88
N ASP A 21 2.96 0.26 -12.31
CA ASP A 21 1.73 0.75 -11.70
C ASP A 21 0.52 0.19 -12.51
N ASP A 22 -0.03 -0.97 -12.16
CA ASP A 22 -1.32 -1.41 -12.76
C ASP A 22 -2.00 -2.48 -11.88
N ARG A 23 -2.00 -2.24 -10.57
CA ARG A 23 -2.81 -3.06 -9.66
C ARG A 23 -4.20 -2.46 -9.62
N THR A 24 -5.08 -2.94 -10.49
CA THR A 24 -6.52 -2.70 -10.36
C THR A 24 -7.04 -3.53 -9.18
N PHE A 25 -7.80 -2.91 -8.30
CA PHE A 25 -8.43 -3.58 -7.16
C PHE A 25 -9.89 -3.84 -7.52
N GLU A 26 -10.30 -5.10 -7.46
CA GLU A 26 -11.71 -5.45 -7.64
C GLU A 26 -12.54 -4.88 -6.48
N PRO A 27 -13.73 -4.33 -6.74
CA PRO A 27 -14.63 -3.86 -5.70
C PRO A 27 -14.94 -4.96 -4.67
N ASP A 28 -14.76 -4.66 -3.39
CA ASP A 28 -14.95 -5.58 -2.27
C ASP A 28 -15.59 -4.84 -1.07
N PRO A 29 -16.93 -4.74 -1.03
CA PRO A 29 -17.62 -3.97 0.01
C PRO A 29 -17.41 -4.55 1.41
N GLU A 30 -17.20 -5.87 1.55
CA GLU A 30 -16.89 -6.48 2.85
C GLU A 30 -15.52 -6.03 3.37
N ARG A 31 -14.54 -5.89 2.46
CA ARG A 31 -13.22 -5.36 2.80
C ARG A 31 -13.26 -3.87 3.11
N VAL A 32 -14.05 -3.09 2.37
CA VAL A 32 -14.31 -1.67 2.69
C VAL A 32 -14.83 -1.56 4.12
N GLU A 33 -15.92 -2.27 4.44
CA GLU A 33 -16.54 -2.23 5.77
C GLU A 33 -15.56 -2.65 6.86
N ARG A 34 -14.81 -3.75 6.65
CA ARG A 34 -13.82 -4.23 7.61
C ARG A 34 -12.72 -3.22 7.87
N LEU A 35 -12.16 -2.61 6.83
CA LEU A 35 -11.10 -1.61 6.96
C LEU A 35 -11.59 -0.35 7.67
N ARG A 36 -12.82 0.10 7.36
CA ARG A 36 -13.44 1.26 8.03
C ARG A 36 -13.74 0.97 9.50
N ALA A 37 -14.25 -0.22 9.82
CA ALA A 37 -14.46 -0.64 11.22
C ALA A 37 -13.15 -0.67 12.02
N ILE A 38 -12.07 -1.23 11.46
CA ILE A 38 -10.75 -1.21 12.11
C ILE A 38 -10.24 0.23 12.25
N ALA A 39 -10.45 1.08 11.22
CA ALA A 39 -10.06 2.48 11.26
C ALA A 39 -10.74 3.22 12.42
N ASP A 40 -12.03 2.96 12.65
CA ASP A 40 -12.77 3.52 13.77
C ASP A 40 -12.28 3.00 15.13
N ASP A 41 -12.01 1.70 15.25
CA ASP A 41 -11.51 1.10 16.48
C ASP A 41 -10.13 1.66 16.90
N VAL A 42 -9.24 1.85 15.93
CA VAL A 42 -7.89 2.37 16.21
C VAL A 42 -7.88 3.89 16.37
N ARG A 43 -8.92 4.60 15.93
CA ARG A 43 -9.02 6.07 16.05
C ARG A 43 -9.08 6.45 17.53
N GLY A 44 -8.02 7.10 17.99
CA GLY A 44 -7.92 7.65 19.34
C GLY A 44 -7.63 9.14 19.31
N ASP A 45 -7.31 9.72 20.47
CA ASP A 45 -7.12 11.17 20.59
C ASP A 45 -5.76 11.66 20.10
N SER A 46 -4.74 10.79 20.08
CA SER A 46 -3.41 11.16 19.60
C SER A 46 -3.40 11.41 18.09
N SER A 47 -2.53 12.33 17.66
CA SER A 47 -2.30 12.63 16.24
C SER A 47 -1.93 11.36 15.46
N GLU A 48 -1.06 10.52 16.03
CA GLU A 48 -0.62 9.24 15.43
C GLU A 48 -1.78 8.26 15.21
N ARG A 49 -2.69 8.13 16.18
CA ARG A 49 -3.86 7.24 16.04
C ARG A 49 -4.85 7.75 14.99
N LYS A 50 -5.08 9.07 14.96
CA LYS A 50 -5.91 9.72 13.92
C LYS A 50 -5.32 9.52 12.53
N GLN A 51 -4.01 9.63 12.43
CA GLN A 51 -3.26 9.44 11.20
C GLN A 51 -3.34 7.99 10.70
N LEU A 52 -3.12 7.01 11.59
CA LEU A 52 -3.29 5.59 11.26
C LEU A 52 -4.71 5.28 10.76
N ALA A 53 -5.74 5.78 11.45
CA ALA A 53 -7.12 5.63 11.01
C ALA A 53 -7.34 6.22 9.60
N SER A 54 -6.80 7.42 9.33
CA SER A 54 -6.91 8.06 8.01
C SER A 54 -6.26 7.23 6.89
N ILE A 55 -5.16 6.52 7.17
CA ILE A 55 -4.51 5.65 6.18
C ILE A 55 -5.41 4.45 5.87
N LEU A 56 -6.02 3.85 6.89
CA LEU A 56 -6.94 2.72 6.73
C LEU A 56 -8.18 3.11 5.93
N TYR A 57 -8.75 4.29 6.18
CA TYR A 57 -9.84 4.84 5.36
C TYR A 57 -9.46 4.96 3.89
N ARG A 58 -8.33 5.61 3.58
CA ARG A 58 -7.85 5.74 2.20
C ARG A 58 -7.55 4.38 1.54
N THR A 59 -7.04 3.43 2.32
CA THR A 59 -6.81 2.07 1.83
C THR A 59 -8.14 1.35 1.55
N SER A 60 -9.20 1.66 2.29
CA SER A 60 -10.54 1.12 2.04
C SER A 60 -11.10 1.59 0.70
N ASP A 61 -10.80 2.83 0.32
CA ASP A 61 -11.30 3.44 -0.92
C ASP A 61 -10.75 2.74 -2.18
N LEU A 62 -9.62 1.99 -2.07
CA LEU A 62 -9.14 1.14 -3.17
C LEU A 62 -10.13 0.03 -3.56
N TYR A 63 -11.00 -0.36 -2.64
CA TYR A 63 -11.96 -1.45 -2.83
C TYR A 63 -13.39 -0.94 -3.01
N ASP A 64 -13.58 0.39 -2.98
CA ASP A 64 -14.89 1.03 -3.13
C ASP A 64 -15.09 1.38 -4.61
N ALA A 65 -16.16 0.86 -5.23
CA ALA A 65 -16.40 1.06 -6.66
C ALA A 65 -16.77 2.52 -7.01
N ASP A 66 -17.22 3.28 -6.01
CA ASP A 66 -17.65 4.67 -6.16
C ASP A 66 -16.52 5.67 -5.89
N GLU A 67 -15.37 5.22 -5.41
CA GLU A 67 -14.21 6.06 -5.11
C GLU A 67 -13.11 5.93 -6.16
N GLU A 68 -12.55 7.07 -6.57
CA GLU A 68 -11.39 7.11 -7.46
C GLU A 68 -10.13 7.32 -6.63
N THR A 69 -9.46 6.23 -6.24
CA THR A 69 -8.18 6.31 -5.53
C THR A 69 -7.14 5.35 -6.10
N SER A 70 -5.87 5.73 -6.03
CA SER A 70 -4.75 4.90 -6.45
C SER A 70 -3.81 4.53 -5.29
N PRO A 71 -3.15 3.35 -5.35
CA PRO A 71 -2.16 2.97 -4.34
C PRO A 71 -1.02 3.98 -4.22
N GLU A 72 -0.63 4.59 -5.34
CA GLU A 72 0.45 5.57 -5.40
C GLU A 72 0.13 6.84 -4.63
N GLU A 73 -1.11 7.33 -4.77
CA GLU A 73 -1.61 8.47 -4.01
C GLU A 73 -1.61 8.19 -2.52
N ILE A 74 -2.01 6.98 -2.12
CA ILE A 74 -1.99 6.56 -0.72
C ILE A 74 -0.56 6.53 -0.19
N VAL A 75 0.37 5.87 -0.89
CA VAL A 75 1.77 5.77 -0.48
C VAL A 75 2.45 7.15 -0.43
N ARG A 76 2.15 8.04 -1.38
CA ARG A 76 2.66 9.42 -1.38
C ARG A 76 2.17 10.19 -0.16
N ASN A 77 0.87 10.08 0.14
CA ASN A 77 0.29 10.72 1.32
C ASN A 77 0.92 10.20 2.62
N VAL A 78 1.08 8.88 2.77
CA VAL A 78 1.72 8.26 3.94
C VAL A 78 3.16 8.73 4.10
N LYS A 79 3.95 8.73 3.02
CA LYS A 79 5.35 9.19 3.06
C LYS A 79 5.46 10.65 3.48
N PHE A 80 4.67 11.54 2.89
CA PHE A 80 4.64 12.94 3.26
C PHE A 80 4.33 13.12 4.75
N ILE A 81 3.34 12.39 5.23
CA ILE A 81 2.93 12.41 6.62
C ILE A 81 4.08 11.96 7.55
N LEU A 82 4.76 10.85 7.25
CA LEU A 82 5.88 10.36 8.05
C LEU A 82 7.06 11.35 8.05
N GLU A 83 7.43 11.88 6.88
CA GLU A 83 8.51 12.86 6.74
C GLU A 83 8.25 14.16 7.52
N VAL A 84 7.00 14.63 7.54
CA VAL A 84 6.61 15.81 8.32
C VAL A 84 6.62 15.51 9.82
N THR A 85 6.19 14.31 10.21
CA THR A 85 6.20 13.89 11.62
C THR A 85 7.65 13.78 12.13
N GLU A 86 8.57 13.24 11.32
CA GLU A 86 10.02 13.18 11.61
C GLU A 86 10.68 14.56 11.71
N ARG A 87 10.15 15.58 11.01
CA ARG A 87 10.66 16.97 11.07
C ARG A 87 10.05 17.84 12.18
N GLY A 88 9.16 17.28 13.00
CA GLY A 88 8.57 17.98 14.16
C GLY A 88 7.17 18.54 13.95
N GLY A 89 6.41 18.05 12.96
CA GLY A 89 4.97 18.35 12.79
C GLY A 89 4.65 19.43 11.75
N LEU A 90 3.35 19.52 11.41
CA LEU A 90 2.78 20.46 10.42
C LEU A 90 2.68 21.91 10.92
N ASP A 91 2.89 22.14 12.22
CA ASP A 91 2.79 23.44 12.88
C ASP A 91 4.17 24.14 12.93
N ARG A 92 4.51 24.86 11.87
CA ARG A 92 5.47 25.98 11.95
C ARG A 92 4.89 27.23 11.32
#